data_AF-A0A1I1CUV2-F1
#
_entry.id   AF-A0A1I1CUV2-F1
#
_cell.length_a   1.000
_cell.length_b   1.000
_cell.length_c   1.000
_cell.angle_alpha   90.00
_cell.angle_beta   90.00
_cell.angle_gamma   90.00
#
_symmetry.space_group_name_H-M   'P 1'
#
loop_
_entity.id
_entity.type
_entity.pdbx_description
1 polymer ?
#
loop_
_entity_poly.entity_id
_entity_poly.type
_entity_poly.pdbx_seq_one_letter_code
_entity_poly.pdbx_strand_id
1 'polypeptide(L)'
;MDVNERCQSLPVIHTQKVEWSKGENKDNVITLSYPIYNDEVKAWIDTFYSLDIADTDYIKNTEKLKFKQIPDLTRDETLTRITAIIRAERFCDGTIAEALENGVLEELGVHLHEVAK
;
A
#
# COMPACT_ATOMS: atom_id res chain seq x y z
N MET A 1 -20.58 10.19 -2.71
CA MET A 1 -20.04 8.83 -2.83
C MET A 1 -19.91 8.27 -1.45
N ASP A 2 -20.57 7.16 -1.15
CA ASP A 2 -20.38 6.49 0.14
C ASP A 2 -19.00 5.84 0.23
N VAL A 3 -18.66 5.25 1.38
CA VAL A 3 -17.33 4.63 1.56
C VAL A 3 -17.13 3.39 0.69
N ASN A 4 -18.18 2.60 0.42
CA ASN A 4 -18.09 1.42 -0.42
C ASN A 4 -17.84 1.83 -1.87
N GLU A 5 -18.59 2.79 -2.40
CA GLU A 5 -18.38 3.34 -3.73
C GLU A 5 -16.97 3.93 -3.89
N ARG A 6 -16.44 4.60 -2.85
CA ARG A 6 -15.04 5.08 -2.83
C ARG A 6 -14.03 3.94 -2.86
N CYS A 7 -14.26 2.86 -2.12
CA CYS A 7 -13.40 1.69 -2.15
C CYS A 7 -13.39 1.01 -3.54
N GLN A 8 -14.54 0.86 -4.18
CA GLN A 8 -14.66 0.31 -5.54
C GLN A 8 -13.99 1.21 -6.60
N SER A 9 -13.86 2.51 -6.32
CA SER A 9 -13.21 3.46 -7.21
C SER A 9 -11.69 3.41 -7.16
N LEU A 10 -11.09 2.75 -6.16
CA LEU A 10 -9.65 2.51 -6.12
C LEU A 10 -9.31 1.41 -7.14
N PRO A 11 -8.52 1.68 -8.20
CA PRO A 11 -8.14 0.63 -9.14
C PRO A 11 -7.32 -0.46 -8.44
N VAL A 12 -7.46 -1.71 -8.91
CA VAL A 12 -6.58 -2.79 -8.48
C VAL A 12 -5.21 -2.56 -9.11
N ILE A 13 -4.18 -2.42 -8.28
CA ILE A 13 -2.80 -2.37 -8.76
C ILE A 13 -2.27 -3.78 -8.93
N HIS A 14 -1.66 -4.06 -10.08
CA HIS A 14 -1.15 -5.39 -10.37
C HIS A 14 0.24 -5.62 -9.81
N THR A 15 0.52 -6.88 -9.45
CA THR A 15 1.83 -7.38 -9.06
C THR A 15 2.86 -6.98 -10.10
N GLN A 16 3.91 -6.29 -9.67
CA GLN A 16 4.94 -5.78 -10.56
C GLN A 16 6.28 -5.65 -9.85
N LYS A 17 7.36 -5.78 -10.63
CA LYS A 17 8.72 -5.56 -10.14
C LYS A 17 8.98 -4.09 -9.91
N VAL A 18 9.70 -3.76 -8.85
CA VAL A 18 10.09 -2.39 -8.54
C VAL A 18 11.58 -2.20 -8.81
N GLU A 19 11.91 -1.17 -9.56
CA GLU A 19 13.30 -0.78 -9.75
C GLU A 19 13.83 -0.12 -8.49
N TRP A 20 15.11 -0.33 -8.18
CA TRP A 20 15.77 0.28 -7.02
C TRP A 20 16.88 1.20 -7.49
N SER A 21 17.02 2.35 -6.82
CA SER A 21 18.15 3.24 -7.01
C SER A 21 19.44 2.58 -6.55
N LYS A 22 20.58 3.08 -7.03
CA LYS A 22 21.88 2.66 -6.49
C LYS A 22 22.18 3.50 -5.25
N GLY A 23 22.42 2.83 -4.13
CA GLY A 23 23.02 3.50 -2.98
C GLY A 23 24.44 3.96 -3.32
N GLU A 24 24.83 5.14 -2.84
CA GLU A 24 26.12 5.75 -3.13
C GLU A 24 26.75 6.35 -1.87
N ASN A 25 28.08 6.35 -1.82
CA ASN A 25 28.84 7.08 -0.81
C ASN A 25 29.78 8.04 -1.53
N LYS A 26 29.53 9.34 -1.39
CA LYS A 26 30.29 10.40 -2.05
C LYS A 26 30.49 11.56 -1.09
N ASP A 27 31.74 12.04 -0.98
CA ASP A 27 32.08 13.23 -0.19
C ASP A 27 31.56 13.19 1.27
N ASN A 28 31.62 12.02 1.92
CA ASN A 28 31.07 11.72 3.26
C ASN A 28 29.53 11.82 3.38
N VAL A 29 28.81 11.85 2.26
CA VAL A 29 27.36 11.74 2.20
C VAL A 29 26.99 10.32 1.75
N ILE A 30 26.16 9.64 2.56
CA ILE A 30 25.61 8.32 2.24
C ILE A 30 24.19 8.50 1.71
N THR A 31 23.98 8.08 0.46
CA THR A 31 22.67 7.96 -0.16
C THR A 31 22.26 6.49 -0.08
N LEU A 32 21.15 6.22 0.61
CA LEU A 32 20.59 4.87 0.70
C LEU A 32 19.92 4.49 -0.63
N SER A 33 19.94 3.20 -0.96
CA SER A 33 19.10 2.64 -2.04
C SER A 33 17.63 2.84 -1.69
N TYR A 34 16.80 3.18 -2.68
CA TYR A 34 15.36 3.40 -2.51
C TYR A 34 14.57 2.90 -3.72
N PRO A 35 13.31 2.47 -3.53
CA PRO A 35 12.46 2.05 -4.63
C PRO A 35 12.10 3.23 -5.55
N ILE A 36 12.12 2.98 -6.86
CA ILE A 36 11.73 3.91 -7.91
C ILE A 36 10.38 3.46 -8.44
N TYR A 37 9.32 4.13 -7.99
CA TYR A 37 7.97 3.86 -8.45
C TYR A 37 7.70 4.49 -9.82
N ASN A 38 7.12 3.71 -10.72
CA ASN A 38 6.62 4.19 -12.00
C ASN A 38 5.37 5.07 -11.81
N ASP A 39 4.86 5.63 -12.91
CA ASP A 39 3.71 6.55 -12.86
C ASP A 39 2.41 5.85 -12.46
N GLU A 40 2.27 4.56 -12.74
CA GLU A 40 1.11 3.76 -12.33
C GLU A 40 1.03 3.65 -10.80
N VAL A 41 2.12 3.23 -10.14
CA VAL A 41 2.18 3.10 -8.69
C VAL A 41 1.96 4.45 -8.01
N LYS A 42 2.58 5.53 -8.53
CA LYS A 42 2.38 6.88 -8.00
C LYS A 42 0.92 7.32 -8.13
N ALA A 43 0.33 7.16 -9.31
CA ALA A 43 -1.07 7.51 -9.55
C ALA A 43 -2.03 6.69 -8.67
N TRP A 44 -1.71 5.42 -8.39
CA TRP A 44 -2.48 4.58 -7.49
C TRP A 44 -2.43 5.09 -6.04
N ILE A 45 -1.25 5.46 -5.54
CA ILE A 45 -1.09 6.06 -4.20
C ILE A 45 -1.84 7.39 -4.10
N ASP A 46 -1.71 8.25 -5.11
CA ASP A 46 -2.41 9.53 -5.17
C ASP A 46 -3.94 9.32 -5.20
N THR A 47 -4.40 8.33 -5.96
CA THR A 47 -5.83 7.96 -6.03
C THR A 47 -6.32 7.49 -4.66
N PHE A 48 -5.58 6.61 -3.99
CA PHE A 48 -5.90 6.13 -2.64
C PHE A 48 -6.11 7.29 -1.66
N TYR A 49 -5.24 8.30 -1.67
CA TYR A 49 -5.40 9.47 -0.81
C TYR A 49 -6.54 10.39 -1.27
N SER A 50 -6.74 10.57 -2.58
CA SER A 50 -7.82 11.42 -3.11
C SER A 50 -9.22 10.88 -2.80
N LEU A 51 -9.34 9.57 -2.60
CA LEU A 51 -10.60 8.91 -2.25
C LEU A 51 -10.97 9.06 -0.77
N ASP A 52 -10.07 9.56 0.08
CA ASP A 52 -10.31 9.74 1.52
C ASP A 52 -10.79 8.44 2.20
N ILE A 53 -10.12 7.32 1.86
CA ILE A 53 -10.41 5.97 2.37
C ILE A 53 -9.31 5.45 3.32
N ALA A 54 -8.30 6.26 3.62
CA ALA A 54 -7.21 5.86 4.51
C ALA A 54 -7.70 5.71 5.96
N ASP A 55 -7.27 4.64 6.63
CA ASP A 55 -7.52 4.47 8.06
C ASP A 55 -6.62 5.42 8.88
N THR A 56 -7.24 6.44 9.49
CA THR A 56 -6.52 7.40 10.34
C THR A 56 -6.00 6.76 11.64
N ASP A 57 -6.63 5.68 12.11
CA ASP A 57 -6.28 4.94 13.33
C ASP A 57 -5.49 3.66 13.04
N TYR A 58 -4.89 3.54 11.84
CA TYR A 58 -4.27 2.30 11.35
C TYR A 58 -3.26 1.68 12.33
N ILE A 59 -2.49 2.49 13.06
CA ILE A 59 -1.52 2.00 14.05
C ILE A 59 -2.20 1.11 15.11
N LYS A 60 -3.35 1.55 15.61
CA LYS A 60 -4.12 0.82 16.63
C LYS A 60 -4.85 -0.37 16.03
N ASN A 61 -5.33 -0.25 14.79
CA ASN A 61 -6.11 -1.29 14.14
C ASN A 61 -5.23 -2.43 13.62
N THR A 62 -4.05 -2.15 13.06
CA THR A 62 -3.10 -3.15 12.56
C THR A 62 -2.70 -4.18 13.63
N GLU A 63 -2.55 -3.79 14.90
CA GLU A 63 -2.25 -4.72 15.99
C GLU A 63 -3.31 -5.82 16.15
N LYS A 64 -4.59 -5.49 15.89
CA LYS A 64 -5.70 -6.45 15.96
C LYS A 64 -5.73 -7.40 14.76
N LEU A 65 -5.00 -7.08 13.68
CA LEU A 65 -5.01 -7.80 12.41
C LEU A 65 -3.78 -8.69 12.21
N LYS A 66 -2.85 -8.72 13.18
CA LYS A 66 -1.55 -9.40 13.06
C LYS A 66 -1.63 -10.85 12.58
N PHE A 67 -2.70 -11.56 12.93
CA PHE A 67 -2.89 -12.98 12.58
C PHE A 67 -4.00 -13.23 11.55
N LYS A 68 -4.72 -12.18 11.11
CA LYS A 68 -5.80 -12.34 10.12
C LYS A 68 -5.23 -12.47 8.72
N GLN A 69 -5.73 -13.44 7.97
CA GLN A 69 -5.45 -13.59 6.54
C GLN A 69 -6.32 -12.63 5.74
N ILE A 70 -5.89 -12.30 4.51
CA ILE A 70 -6.60 -11.32 3.66
C ILE A 70 -8.07 -11.72 3.43
N PRO A 71 -8.42 -12.99 3.12
CA PRO A 71 -9.81 -13.39 2.92
C PRO A 71 -10.74 -13.17 4.13
N ASP A 72 -10.18 -13.08 5.34
CA ASP A 72 -10.95 -12.89 6.58
C ASP A 72 -11.11 -11.42 6.97
N LEU A 73 -10.54 -10.49 6.19
CA LEU A 73 -10.61 -9.07 6.48
C LEU A 73 -11.97 -8.50 6.08
N THR A 74 -12.54 -7.68 6.95
CA THR A 74 -13.62 -6.77 6.53
C THR A 74 -13.07 -5.62 5.69
N ARG A 75 -13.93 -4.86 4.99
CA ARG A 75 -13.55 -3.65 4.24
C ARG A 75 -12.61 -2.74 5.02
N ASP A 76 -12.96 -2.39 6.26
CA ASP A 76 -12.19 -1.45 7.07
C ASP A 76 -10.84 -2.03 7.50
N GLU A 77 -10.77 -3.34 7.70
CA GLU A 77 -9.52 -4.05 8.01
C GLU A 77 -8.61 -4.17 6.79
N THR A 78 -9.19 -4.32 5.59
CA THR A 78 -8.46 -4.25 4.32
C THR A 78 -7.88 -2.86 4.11
N LEU A 79 -8.67 -1.80 4.32
CA LEU A 79 -8.19 -0.41 4.29
C LEU A 79 -7.11 -0.15 5.34
N THR A 80 -7.25 -0.71 6.54
CA THR A 80 -6.22 -0.64 7.59
C THR A 80 -4.90 -1.22 7.07
N ARG A 81 -4.93 -2.40 6.45
CA ARG A 81 -3.71 -3.08 5.98
C ARG A 81 -3.08 -2.35 4.79
N ILE A 82 -3.89 -1.86 3.83
CA ILE A 82 -3.41 -1.00 2.73
C ILE A 82 -2.77 0.27 3.29
N THR A 83 -3.45 0.96 4.21
CA THR A 83 -2.93 2.19 4.85
C THR A 83 -1.62 1.93 5.57
N ALA A 84 -1.52 0.82 6.29
CA ALA A 84 -0.32 0.43 7.00
C ALA A 84 0.86 0.21 6.04
N ILE A 85 0.65 -0.46 4.92
CA ILE A 85 1.69 -0.66 3.88
C ILE A 85 2.16 0.68 3.32
N ILE A 86 1.24 1.53 2.87
CA ILE A 86 1.60 2.82 2.25
C ILE A 86 2.33 3.72 3.25
N ARG A 87 1.90 3.75 4.51
CA ARG A 87 2.49 4.63 5.55
C ARG A 87 3.69 4.04 6.26
N ALA A 88 3.95 2.75 6.10
CA ALA A 88 5.15 2.08 6.56
C ALA A 88 6.36 2.37 5.66
N GLU A 89 6.12 2.78 4.40
CA GLU A 89 7.18 3.28 3.51
C GLU A 89 7.83 4.52 4.11
N ARG A 90 8.95 4.30 4.81
CA ARG A 90 9.78 5.30 5.45
C ARG A 90 11.23 4.94 5.16
N PHE A 91 12.10 5.95 5.10
CA PHE A 91 13.56 5.78 5.03
C PHE A 91 14.08 4.77 3.99
N CYS A 92 13.40 4.61 2.86
CA CYS A 92 13.79 3.69 1.79
C CYS A 92 13.64 2.20 2.14
N ASP A 93 12.80 1.87 3.13
CA ASP A 93 12.58 0.51 3.61
C ASP A 93 11.96 -0.42 2.55
N GLY A 94 11.26 0.13 1.55
CA GLY A 94 10.72 -0.62 0.41
C GLY A 94 9.50 -1.47 0.74
N THR A 95 8.74 -1.09 1.76
CA THR A 95 7.52 -1.82 2.17
C THR A 95 6.47 -1.88 1.06
N ILE A 96 6.27 -0.79 0.31
CA ILE A 96 5.36 -0.82 -0.84
C ILE A 96 5.98 -1.68 -1.96
N ALA A 97 7.30 -1.63 -2.15
CA ALA A 97 7.96 -2.44 -3.17
C ALA A 97 7.81 -3.94 -2.90
N GLU A 98 8.07 -4.37 -1.66
CA GLU A 98 7.87 -5.76 -1.23
C GLU A 98 6.41 -6.21 -1.42
N ALA A 99 5.45 -5.34 -1.06
CA ALA A 99 4.04 -5.67 -1.20
C ALA A 99 3.56 -5.73 -2.66
N LEU A 100 4.15 -4.95 -3.57
CA LEU A 100 3.93 -5.03 -5.01
C LEU A 100 4.54 -6.30 -5.60
N GLU A 101 5.77 -6.63 -5.21
CA GLU A 101 6.50 -7.77 -5.78
C GLU A 101 5.94 -9.12 -5.33
N ASN A 102 5.43 -9.19 -4.09
CA ASN A 102 4.80 -10.39 -3.54
C ASN A 102 3.29 -10.48 -3.84
N GLY A 103 2.71 -9.50 -4.54
CA GLY A 103 1.29 -9.47 -4.91
C GLY A 103 0.31 -9.19 -3.77
N VAL A 104 0.81 -8.76 -2.60
CA VAL A 104 -0.02 -8.43 -1.44
C VAL A 104 -0.94 -7.25 -1.72
N LEU A 105 -0.46 -6.21 -2.41
CA LEU A 105 -1.31 -5.06 -2.77
C LEU A 105 -2.38 -5.40 -3.81
N GLU A 106 -2.08 -6.31 -4.74
CA GLU A 106 -3.06 -6.80 -5.71
C GLU A 106 -4.15 -7.61 -4.99
N GLU A 107 -3.76 -8.56 -4.14
CA GLU A 107 -4.70 -9.38 -3.36
C GLU A 107 -5.60 -8.52 -2.47
N LEU A 108 -5.04 -7.52 -1.78
CA LEU A 108 -5.81 -6.56 -0.99
C LEU A 108 -6.76 -5.71 -1.84
N GLY A 109 -6.35 -5.30 -3.04
CA GLY A 109 -7.18 -4.55 -3.97
C GLY A 109 -8.38 -5.35 -4.46
N VAL A 110 -8.16 -6.60 -4.89
CA VAL A 110 -9.22 -7.53 -5.29
C VAL A 110 -10.17 -7.77 -4.13
N HIS A 111 -9.63 -8.11 -2.95
CA HIS A 111 -10.43 -8.36 -1.77
C HIS A 111 -11.25 -7.13 -1.36
N LEU A 112 -10.68 -5.92 -1.42
CA LEU A 112 -11.41 -4.67 -1.13
C LEU A 112 -12.64 -4.52 -2.03
N HIS A 113 -12.51 -4.82 -3.32
CA HIS A 113 -13.61 -4.81 -4.29
C HIS A 113 -14.65 -5.88 -3.99
N GLU A 114 -14.28 -7.00 -3.37
CA GLU A 114 -15.24 -8.04 -2.99
C GLU A 114 -16.07 -7.67 -1.76
N VAL A 115 -15.42 -7.10 -0.74
CA VAL A 115 -16.06 -6.79 0.56
C VAL A 115 -16.71 -5.41 0.61
N ALA A 116 -16.44 -4.53 -0.36
CA ALA A 116 -17.07 -3.22 -0.51
C ALA A 116 -18.25 -3.23 -1.49
N LYS A 117 -18.86 -4.39 -1.76
CA LYS A 117 -20.06 -4.52 -2.59
C LYS A 117 -21.33 -4.08 -1.86
#